data_AF-A0A3M1FR36-F1
#
_entry.id   AF-A0A3M1FR36-F1
#
_cell.length_a   1.000
_cell.length_b   1.000
_cell.length_c   1.000
_cell.angle_alpha   90.00
_cell.angle_beta   90.00
_cell.angle_gamma   90.00
#
_symmetry.space_group_name_H-M   'P 1'
#
loop_
_entity.id
_entity.type
_entity.pdbx_description
1 polymer ?
#
loop_
_entity_poly.entity_id
_entity_poly.type
_entity_poly.pdbx_seq_one_letter_code
_entity_poly.pdbx_strand_id
1 'polypeptide(L)'
;MDRTPPAAGNEEIELYIRTIYSLLRSSGPIRLRSLEETHVGMNSSLHQRAASPEIDMAALTYAALRLPDCFPEVRLVVMGQMEEVFRRRGYPGVESWPRVAARARRRKLYFEPESRVLAAFIASVSDIDDMVPTMVTYQIEWNKLHEKLNRHQSVLSLLEEENGSTGTAASGQEDGANDEAADFLFLHGAASRREKLAAVLDLTLDDFLRLEQVWPGKMLLENLRRAARTRLDVQINVLGSGLSD
;
A
#
# COMPACT_ATOMS: atom_id res chain seq x y z
N MET A 1 5.38 42.59 6.54
CA MET A 1 5.62 41.56 5.51
C MET A 1 4.28 40.94 5.21
N ASP A 2 3.78 41.23 4.02
CA ASP A 2 2.58 40.58 3.48
C ASP A 2 2.85 39.07 3.40
N ARG A 3 2.01 38.27 4.07
CA ARG A 3 2.12 36.80 4.12
C ARG A 3 1.04 36.17 3.25
N THR A 4 0.89 36.67 2.03
CA THR A 4 0.04 36.01 1.04
C THR A 4 0.74 34.71 0.63
N PRO A 5 0.14 33.53 0.86
CA PRO A 5 0.70 32.27 0.36
C PRO A 5 0.79 32.33 -1.17
N PRO A 6 1.80 31.70 -1.80
CA PRO A 6 1.91 31.68 -3.25
C PRO A 6 0.69 30.99 -3.87
N ALA A 7 -0.07 31.72 -4.69
CA ALA A 7 -1.36 31.28 -5.23
C ALA A 7 -1.26 30.12 -6.24
N ALA A 8 -0.11 29.93 -6.88
CA ALA A 8 0.05 28.98 -7.99
C ALA A 8 0.05 27.49 -7.57
N GLY A 9 0.37 27.17 -6.31
CA GLY A 9 0.34 25.78 -5.82
C GLY A 9 -1.01 25.34 -5.24
N ASN A 10 -1.93 26.29 -5.03
CA ASN A 10 -3.19 26.02 -4.35
C ASN A 10 -4.30 25.58 -5.31
N GLU A 11 -4.30 26.05 -6.57
CA GLU A 11 -5.37 25.75 -7.52
C GLU A 11 -5.43 24.26 -7.91
N GLU A 12 -4.27 23.62 -8.13
CA GLU A 12 -4.19 22.18 -8.46
C GLU A 12 -4.63 21.32 -7.26
N ILE A 13 -4.25 21.72 -6.04
CA ILE A 13 -4.67 21.07 -4.78
C ILE A 13 -6.18 21.24 -4.58
N GLU A 14 -6.71 22.44 -4.78
CA GLU A 14 -8.15 22.71 -4.70
C GLU A 14 -8.92 21.89 -5.74
N LEU A 15 -8.43 21.81 -6.97
CA LEU A 15 -9.03 20.99 -8.02
C LEU A 15 -9.06 19.52 -7.61
N TYR A 16 -7.98 19.00 -7.04
CA TYR A 16 -7.90 17.63 -6.57
C TYR A 16 -8.90 17.35 -5.43
N ILE A 17 -8.95 18.22 -4.41
CA ILE A 17 -9.92 18.10 -3.30
C ILE A 17 -11.36 18.16 -3.81
N ARG A 18 -11.67 19.11 -4.71
CA ARG A 18 -13.02 19.22 -5.33
C ARG A 18 -13.37 17.96 -6.12
N THR A 19 -12.40 17.37 -6.82
CA THR A 19 -12.57 16.12 -7.56
C THR A 19 -12.88 14.96 -6.61
N ILE A 20 -12.14 14.84 -5.51
CA ILE A 20 -12.40 13.84 -4.46
C ILE A 20 -13.84 13.95 -3.97
N TYR A 21 -14.26 15.12 -3.49
CA TYR A 21 -15.63 15.26 -2.97
C TYR A 21 -16.70 15.07 -4.03
N SER A 22 -16.44 15.49 -5.27
CA SER A 22 -17.39 15.27 -6.36
C SER A 22 -17.61 13.80 -6.65
N LEU A 23 -16.56 12.99 -6.62
CA LEU A 23 -16.68 11.55 -6.83
C LEU A 23 -17.28 10.84 -5.60
N LEU A 24 -16.94 11.29 -4.40
CA LEU A 24 -17.46 10.71 -3.14
C LEU A 24 -18.93 11.05 -2.85
N ARG A 25 -19.50 12.09 -3.48
CA ARG A 25 -20.95 12.32 -3.48
C ARG A 25 -21.74 11.27 -4.25
N SER A 26 -21.09 10.44 -5.07
CA SER A 26 -21.78 9.34 -5.75
C SER A 26 -22.28 8.31 -4.74
N SER A 27 -23.41 7.66 -5.04
CA SER A 27 -24.08 6.75 -4.10
C SER A 27 -23.37 5.40 -3.91
N GLY A 28 -22.28 5.14 -4.63
CA GLY A 28 -21.62 3.84 -4.69
C GLY A 28 -20.10 3.92 -4.72
N PRO A 29 -19.41 2.76 -4.70
CA PRO A 29 -17.97 2.71 -4.71
C PRO A 29 -17.36 3.33 -5.96
N ILE A 30 -16.34 4.17 -5.78
CA ILE A 30 -15.50 4.72 -6.85
C ILE A 30 -14.15 4.01 -6.84
N ARG A 31 -13.54 3.83 -8.01
CA ARG A 31 -12.18 3.29 -8.10
C ARG A 31 -11.15 4.39 -7.88
N LEU A 32 -10.12 4.12 -7.09
CA LEU A 32 -9.01 5.04 -6.86
C LEU A 32 -8.30 5.44 -8.15
N ARG A 33 -8.29 4.58 -9.18
CA ARG A 33 -7.70 4.92 -10.49
C ARG A 33 -8.31 6.16 -11.13
N SER A 34 -9.56 6.47 -10.80
CA SER A 34 -10.26 7.67 -11.30
C SER A 34 -9.69 8.96 -10.73
N LEU A 35 -8.88 8.87 -9.67
CA LEU A 35 -8.21 9.98 -9.01
C LEU A 35 -6.71 10.07 -9.38
N GLU A 36 -6.14 9.05 -10.03
CA GLU A 36 -4.69 9.00 -10.30
C GLU A 36 -4.23 10.16 -11.18
N GLU A 37 -4.95 10.46 -12.26
CA GLU A 37 -4.59 11.56 -13.17
C GLU A 37 -4.60 12.91 -12.46
N THR A 38 -5.65 13.22 -11.71
CA THR A 38 -5.74 14.47 -10.94
C THR A 38 -4.72 14.50 -9.80
N HIS A 39 -4.40 13.35 -9.18
CA HIS A 39 -3.36 13.25 -8.16
C HIS A 39 -1.97 13.57 -8.73
N VAL A 40 -1.67 13.05 -9.92
CA VAL A 40 -0.43 13.36 -10.65
C VAL A 40 -0.39 14.84 -11.00
N GLY A 41 -1.48 15.38 -11.54
CA GLY A 41 -1.60 16.80 -11.89
C GLY A 41 -1.57 17.76 -10.69
N MET A 42 -1.79 17.27 -9.47
CA MET A 42 -1.66 18.06 -8.23
C MET A 42 -0.19 18.41 -7.90
N ASN A 43 0.78 17.71 -8.50
CA ASN A 43 2.21 17.93 -8.26
C ASN A 43 2.59 17.93 -6.76
N SER A 44 2.06 16.96 -6.01
CA SER A 44 2.27 16.85 -4.56
C SER A 44 3.75 16.81 -4.18
N SER A 45 4.14 17.62 -3.20
CA SER A 45 5.49 17.56 -2.63
C SER A 45 5.79 16.23 -1.91
N LEU A 46 4.73 15.49 -1.53
CA LEU A 46 4.83 14.16 -0.90
C LEU A 46 4.89 13.01 -1.91
N HIS A 47 4.76 13.30 -3.21
CA HIS A 47 4.76 12.31 -4.27
C HIS A 47 5.36 12.91 -5.56
N GLN A 48 6.64 13.25 -5.47
CA GLN A 48 7.34 14.03 -6.50
C GLN A 48 7.46 13.28 -7.82
N ARG A 49 7.55 11.95 -7.77
CA ARG A 49 7.68 11.11 -8.97
C ARG A 49 6.35 10.53 -9.44
N ALA A 50 5.19 11.07 -9.05
CA ALA A 50 3.88 10.54 -9.43
C ALA A 50 3.71 10.33 -10.95
N ALA A 51 4.16 11.30 -11.77
CA ALA A 51 4.12 11.23 -13.23
C ALA A 51 5.23 10.36 -13.86
N SER A 52 6.28 10.05 -13.10
CA SER A 52 7.46 9.33 -13.60
C SER A 52 7.23 7.81 -13.54
N PRO A 53 7.80 7.02 -14.48
CA PRO A 53 7.83 5.56 -14.37
C PRO A 53 8.79 5.04 -13.27
N GLU A 54 9.59 5.92 -12.65
CA GLU A 54 10.43 5.59 -11.51
C GLU A 54 9.61 5.49 -10.22
N ILE A 55 10.02 4.57 -9.36
CA ILE A 55 9.41 4.42 -8.02
C ILE A 55 9.84 5.61 -7.16
N ASP A 56 8.85 6.23 -6.53
CA ASP A 56 9.03 7.20 -5.46
C ASP A 56 9.11 6.46 -4.12
N MET A 57 10.31 6.06 -3.73
CA MET A 57 10.47 5.35 -2.45
C MET A 57 10.05 6.18 -1.24
N ALA A 58 10.21 7.51 -1.28
CA ALA A 58 9.78 8.37 -0.20
C ALA A 58 8.24 8.37 -0.08
N ALA A 59 7.54 8.49 -1.20
CA ALA A 59 6.07 8.46 -1.23
C ALA A 59 5.52 7.07 -0.87
N LEU A 60 6.11 6.00 -1.40
CA LEU A 60 5.74 4.61 -1.07
C LEU A 60 5.91 4.35 0.42
N THR A 61 7.05 4.70 1.02
CA THR A 61 7.28 4.57 2.46
C THR A 61 6.27 5.39 3.25
N TYR A 62 6.04 6.65 2.87
CA TYR A 62 5.08 7.53 3.54
C TYR A 62 3.68 6.93 3.58
N ALA A 63 3.23 6.38 2.45
CA ALA A 63 1.90 5.82 2.30
C ALA A 63 1.76 4.44 2.97
N ALA A 64 2.74 3.56 2.78
CA ALA A 64 2.75 2.23 3.37
C ALA A 64 2.71 2.26 4.91
N LEU A 65 3.40 3.23 5.54
CA LEU A 65 3.36 3.39 6.99
C LEU A 65 1.98 3.83 7.50
N ARG A 66 1.15 4.48 6.67
CA ARG A 66 -0.18 5.01 7.03
C ARG A 66 -1.35 4.09 6.67
N LEU A 67 -1.04 2.95 6.07
CA LEU A 67 -2.00 1.92 5.69
C LEU A 67 -1.73 0.65 6.52
N PRO A 68 -2.75 -0.19 6.77
CA PRO A 68 -2.52 -1.47 7.42
C PRO A 68 -1.76 -2.42 6.50
N ASP A 69 -1.01 -3.36 7.07
CA ASP A 69 -0.20 -4.32 6.32
C ASP A 69 -1.02 -5.17 5.32
N CYS A 70 -2.32 -5.36 5.60
CA CYS A 70 -3.25 -6.06 4.71
C CYS A 70 -3.71 -5.23 3.50
N PHE A 71 -3.33 -3.95 3.37
CA PHE A 71 -3.83 -3.07 2.31
C PHE A 71 -3.67 -3.62 0.88
N PRO A 72 -2.58 -4.32 0.51
CA PRO A 72 -2.48 -4.93 -0.82
C PRO A 72 -3.52 -6.02 -1.13
N GLU A 73 -4.27 -6.50 -0.14
CA GLU A 73 -5.36 -7.47 -0.30
C GLU A 73 -6.71 -6.79 -0.46
N VAL A 74 -6.81 -5.54 0.01
CA VAL A 74 -8.06 -4.79 0.07
C VAL A 74 -8.58 -4.53 -1.34
N ARG A 75 -9.87 -4.80 -1.55
CA ARG A 75 -10.58 -4.47 -2.78
C ARG A 75 -11.47 -3.25 -2.63
N LEU A 76 -12.02 -3.06 -1.43
CA LEU A 76 -12.93 -1.96 -1.12
C LEU A 76 -12.61 -1.40 0.26
N VAL A 77 -12.46 -0.08 0.34
CA VAL A 77 -12.41 0.66 1.59
C VAL A 77 -13.75 1.35 1.80
N VAL A 78 -14.42 1.04 2.91
CA VAL A 78 -15.64 1.71 3.33
C VAL A 78 -15.35 2.62 4.51
N MET A 79 -15.71 3.89 4.41
CA MET A 79 -15.45 4.90 5.42
C MET A 79 -16.75 5.37 6.05
N GLY A 80 -16.84 5.42 7.38
CA GLY A 80 -18.07 5.83 8.06
C GLY A 80 -17.79 6.36 9.46
N GLN A 81 -18.68 7.20 9.98
CA GLN A 81 -18.48 7.84 11.29
C GLN A 81 -18.81 6.94 12.48
N MET A 82 -19.75 6.00 12.30
CA MET A 82 -20.26 5.15 13.38
C MET A 82 -20.78 3.82 12.83
N GLU A 83 -20.86 2.80 13.69
CA GLU A 83 -21.26 1.43 13.33
C GLU A 83 -22.63 1.37 12.62
N GLU A 84 -23.60 2.17 13.07
CA GLU A 84 -24.94 2.25 12.48
C GLU A 84 -24.91 2.56 10.98
N VAL A 85 -23.98 3.41 10.55
CA VAL A 85 -23.83 3.83 9.15
C VAL A 85 -23.33 2.67 8.29
N PHE A 86 -22.39 1.88 8.80
CA PHE A 86 -21.92 0.65 8.15
C PHE A 86 -23.05 -0.38 8.05
N ARG A 87 -23.78 -0.60 9.14
CA ARG A 87 -24.88 -1.57 9.21
C ARG A 87 -25.97 -1.27 8.17
N ARG A 88 -26.40 0.00 8.07
CA ARG A 88 -27.41 0.45 7.09
C ARG A 88 -26.98 0.29 5.63
N ARG A 89 -25.67 0.18 5.38
CA ARG A 89 -25.09 0.09 4.04
C ARG A 89 -24.64 -1.33 3.68
N GLY A 90 -25.06 -2.33 4.46
CA GLY A 90 -24.81 -3.75 4.17
C GLY A 90 -23.53 -4.31 4.80
N TYR A 91 -22.94 -3.60 5.77
CA TYR A 91 -21.76 -4.06 6.53
C TYR A 91 -22.14 -4.23 8.02
N PRO A 92 -22.90 -5.27 8.38
CA PRO A 92 -23.26 -5.52 9.77
C PRO A 92 -22.05 -6.00 10.58
N GLY A 93 -21.95 -5.56 11.84
CA GLY A 93 -20.94 -6.08 12.77
C GLY A 93 -19.50 -5.74 12.40
N VAL A 94 -19.24 -4.61 11.76
CA VAL A 94 -17.86 -4.19 11.43
C VAL A 94 -16.93 -4.24 12.64
N GLU A 95 -17.42 -3.88 13.82
CA GLU A 95 -16.60 -3.88 15.04
C GLU A 95 -16.21 -5.30 15.53
N SER A 96 -16.87 -6.35 15.03
CA SER A 96 -16.49 -7.75 15.30
C SER A 96 -15.50 -8.32 14.28
N TRP A 97 -15.22 -7.61 13.18
CA TRP A 97 -14.17 -8.03 12.23
C TRP A 97 -12.77 -7.92 12.88
N PRO A 98 -11.76 -8.60 12.32
CA PRO A 98 -10.37 -8.42 12.73
C PRO A 98 -9.95 -6.94 12.70
N ARG A 99 -9.52 -6.43 13.86
CA ARG A 99 -8.96 -5.08 13.95
C ARG A 99 -7.56 -5.05 13.35
N VAL A 100 -7.32 -4.10 12.45
CA VAL A 100 -6.00 -3.87 11.84
C VAL A 100 -5.49 -2.48 12.18
N ALA A 101 -4.18 -2.27 12.08
CA ALA A 101 -3.55 -1.01 12.43
C ALA A 101 -2.50 -0.63 11.39
N ALA A 102 -2.37 0.67 11.15
CA ALA A 102 -1.24 1.25 10.45
C ALA A 102 -0.11 1.59 11.44
N ARG A 103 1.14 1.52 10.99
CA ARG A 103 2.33 1.83 11.80
C ARG A 103 2.37 3.32 12.20
N ALA A 104 1.90 4.20 11.31
CA ALA A 104 1.77 5.63 11.49
C ALA A 104 0.32 6.08 11.29
N ARG A 105 -0.06 7.18 11.97
CA ARG A 105 -1.40 7.78 11.95
C ARG A 105 -2.52 6.78 12.29
N ARG A 106 -2.73 6.60 13.60
CA ARG A 106 -3.65 5.62 14.17
C ARG A 106 -5.11 5.92 13.79
N ARG A 107 -5.77 4.95 13.16
CA ARG A 107 -7.19 4.96 12.81
C ARG A 107 -7.86 3.71 13.34
N LYS A 108 -9.18 3.78 13.57
CA LYS A 108 -9.98 2.60 13.93
C LYS A 108 -10.35 1.89 12.62
N LEU A 109 -9.57 0.86 12.30
CA LEU A 109 -9.67 0.08 11.07
C LEU A 109 -10.02 -1.37 11.38
N TYR A 110 -10.85 -1.95 10.52
CA TYR A 110 -11.26 -3.36 10.57
C TYR A 110 -11.20 -3.96 9.18
N PHE A 111 -10.70 -5.18 9.05
CA PHE A 111 -10.55 -5.83 7.76
C PHE A 111 -11.25 -7.18 7.77
N GLU A 112 -12.11 -7.40 6.77
CA GLU A 112 -12.78 -8.68 6.53
C GLU A 112 -12.04 -9.43 5.40
N PRO A 113 -11.26 -10.49 5.72
CA PRO A 113 -10.41 -11.17 4.74
C PRO A 113 -11.16 -11.80 3.56
N GLU A 114 -12.35 -12.35 3.81
CA GLU A 114 -13.17 -13.09 2.85
C GLU A 114 -13.70 -12.16 1.75
N SER A 115 -14.29 -11.04 2.16
CA SER A 115 -14.81 -10.02 1.24
C SER A 115 -13.75 -9.02 0.79
N ARG A 116 -12.60 -9.00 1.45
CA ARG A 116 -11.49 -8.06 1.25
C ARG A 116 -11.91 -6.60 1.42
N VAL A 117 -12.78 -6.36 2.40
CA VAL A 117 -13.30 -5.04 2.74
C VAL A 117 -12.55 -4.49 3.94
N LEU A 118 -11.99 -3.29 3.79
CA LEU A 118 -11.42 -2.52 4.89
C LEU A 118 -12.43 -1.47 5.34
N ALA A 119 -12.97 -1.60 6.53
CA ALA A 119 -13.77 -0.56 7.16
C ALA A 119 -12.89 0.40 7.95
N ALA A 120 -13.07 1.69 7.69
CA ALA A 120 -12.36 2.77 8.33
C ALA A 120 -13.33 3.73 9.03
N PHE A 121 -13.21 3.84 10.34
CA PHE A 121 -13.94 4.85 11.07
C PHE A 121 -13.26 6.21 10.90
N ILE A 122 -14.03 7.19 10.41
CA ILE A 122 -13.56 8.56 10.18
C ILE A 122 -14.28 9.52 11.13
N ALA A 123 -13.56 10.48 11.70
CA ALA A 123 -14.13 11.48 12.61
C ALA A 123 -14.48 12.78 11.88
N SER A 124 -13.75 13.10 10.80
CA SER A 124 -13.85 14.38 10.11
C SER A 124 -13.56 14.25 8.61
N VAL A 125 -13.86 15.31 7.86
CA VAL A 125 -13.48 15.43 6.44
C VAL A 125 -11.97 15.37 6.26
N SER A 126 -11.19 15.93 7.20
CA SER A 126 -9.72 15.84 7.19
C SER A 126 -9.18 14.41 7.25
N ASP A 127 -9.99 13.43 7.70
CA ASP A 127 -9.60 12.02 7.60
C ASP A 127 -9.68 11.53 6.15
N ILE A 128 -10.70 11.93 5.41
CA ILE A 128 -10.85 11.63 3.97
C ILE A 128 -9.71 12.30 3.20
N ASP A 129 -9.43 13.57 3.50
CA ASP A 129 -8.38 14.36 2.85
C ASP A 129 -6.98 13.79 3.07
N ASP A 130 -6.76 13.00 4.12
CA ASP A 130 -5.49 12.27 4.31
C ASP A 130 -5.54 10.85 3.75
N MET A 131 -6.63 10.11 3.99
CA MET A 131 -6.74 8.70 3.60
C MET A 131 -6.78 8.53 2.09
N VAL A 132 -7.62 9.29 1.40
CA VAL A 132 -7.82 9.12 -0.05
C VAL A 132 -6.52 9.38 -0.82
N PRO A 133 -5.80 10.50 -0.60
CA PRO A 133 -4.55 10.72 -1.30
C PRO A 133 -3.47 9.70 -0.92
N THR A 134 -3.41 9.28 0.35
CA THR A 134 -2.49 8.22 0.81
C THR A 134 -2.72 6.91 0.05
N MET A 135 -3.98 6.50 -0.12
CA MET A 135 -4.31 5.27 -0.85
C MET A 135 -4.01 5.39 -2.35
N VAL A 136 -4.27 6.55 -2.96
CA VAL A 136 -3.92 6.80 -4.37
C VAL A 136 -2.41 6.76 -4.57
N THR A 137 -1.62 7.40 -3.71
CA THR A 137 -0.15 7.33 -3.73
C THR A 137 0.33 5.88 -3.66
N TYR A 138 -0.18 5.10 -2.69
CA TYR A 138 0.19 3.69 -2.56
C TYR A 138 -0.14 2.89 -3.82
N GLN A 139 -1.32 3.13 -4.41
CA GLN A 139 -1.75 2.43 -5.63
C GLN A 139 -0.88 2.75 -6.84
N ILE A 140 -0.52 4.03 -7.04
CA ILE A 140 0.39 4.45 -8.13
C ILE A 140 1.74 3.73 -7.96
N GLU A 141 2.33 3.80 -6.77
CA GLU A 141 3.65 3.20 -6.52
C GLU A 141 3.63 1.67 -6.58
N TRP A 142 2.56 1.03 -6.09
CA TRP A 142 2.33 -0.40 -6.28
C TRP A 142 2.28 -0.77 -7.76
N ASN A 143 1.56 0.03 -8.56
CA ASN A 143 1.41 -0.26 -9.98
C ASN A 143 2.70 -0.05 -10.76
N LYS A 144 3.60 0.83 -10.31
CA LYS A 144 4.98 0.91 -10.84
C LYS A 144 5.80 -0.34 -10.49
N LEU A 145 5.71 -0.83 -9.25
CA LEU A 145 6.33 -2.11 -8.87
C LEU A 145 5.82 -3.24 -9.76
N HIS A 146 4.50 -3.34 -9.96
CA HIS A 146 3.88 -4.32 -10.86
C HIS A 146 4.45 -4.23 -12.28
N GLU A 147 4.53 -3.03 -12.84
CA GLU A 147 5.05 -2.82 -14.20
C GLU A 147 6.52 -3.22 -14.33
N LYS A 148 7.37 -2.84 -13.37
CA LYS A 148 8.79 -3.20 -13.38
C LYS A 148 8.97 -4.71 -13.23
N LEU A 149 8.25 -5.36 -12.31
CA LEU A 149 8.32 -6.82 -12.13
C LEU A 149 7.89 -7.59 -13.38
N ASN A 150 6.83 -7.15 -14.08
CA ASN A 150 6.35 -7.83 -15.28
C ASN A 150 7.23 -7.61 -16.51
N ARG A 151 8.05 -6.55 -16.55
CA ARG A 151 9.07 -6.37 -17.62
C ARG A 151 10.22 -7.38 -17.49
N HIS A 152 10.43 -7.93 -16.30
CA HIS A 152 11.52 -8.85 -15.99
C HIS A 152 10.97 -10.23 -15.60
N GLN A 153 10.41 -10.98 -16.56
CA GLN A 153 9.76 -12.28 -16.33
C GLN A 153 10.64 -13.30 -15.57
N SER A 154 11.97 -13.21 -15.70
CA SER A 154 12.95 -14.04 -14.98
C SER A 154 12.99 -13.80 -13.46
N VAL A 155 12.24 -12.82 -12.95
CA VAL A 155 12.21 -12.47 -11.52
C VAL A 155 11.21 -13.31 -10.76
N LEU A 156 10.21 -13.87 -11.44
CA LEU A 156 9.25 -14.78 -10.79
C LEU A 156 9.95 -15.97 -10.15
N SER A 157 10.98 -16.53 -10.81
CA SER A 157 11.79 -17.61 -10.24
C SER A 157 12.59 -17.15 -9.01
N LEU A 158 13.11 -15.93 -9.00
CA LEU A 158 13.81 -15.36 -7.82
C LEU A 158 12.88 -15.21 -6.62
N LEU A 159 11.59 -15.02 -6.87
CA LEU A 159 10.57 -14.92 -5.83
C LEU A 159 10.08 -16.30 -5.35
N GLU A 160 10.28 -17.39 -6.09
CA GLU A 160 9.74 -18.73 -5.76
C GLU A 160 10.70 -19.61 -4.93
N GLU A 161 12.00 -19.32 -4.95
CA GLU A 161 13.08 -20.15 -4.37
C GLU A 161 13.05 -20.41 -2.85
N GLU A 162 12.13 -19.83 -2.08
CA GLU A 162 12.07 -20.05 -0.61
C GLU A 162 11.36 -21.35 -0.18
N ASN A 163 10.57 -21.99 -1.04
CA ASN A 163 9.81 -23.18 -0.65
C ASN A 163 10.62 -24.49 -0.70
N GLY A 164 11.90 -24.46 -1.08
CA GLY A 164 12.71 -25.65 -1.35
C GLY A 164 13.56 -26.20 -0.20
N SER A 165 13.66 -25.51 0.95
CA SER A 165 14.63 -25.87 2.01
C SER A 165 14.03 -26.13 3.40
N THR A 166 12.73 -26.37 3.52
CA THR A 166 12.11 -26.87 4.76
C THR A 166 11.14 -27.99 4.46
N GLY A 167 11.60 -29.25 4.46
CA GLY A 167 10.65 -30.36 4.35
C GLY A 167 11.14 -31.77 4.03
N THR A 168 12.33 -32.21 4.47
CA THR A 168 12.58 -33.66 4.65
C THR A 168 13.54 -33.94 5.80
N ALA A 169 13.08 -33.73 7.05
CA ALA A 169 13.73 -34.32 8.22
C ALA A 169 12.98 -35.60 8.60
N ALA A 170 13.34 -36.71 7.93
CA ALA A 170 13.12 -38.04 8.47
C ALA A 170 14.41 -38.48 9.18
N SER A 171 14.32 -38.65 10.49
CA SER A 171 15.15 -39.46 11.38
C SER A 171 16.68 -39.42 11.24
N GLY A 172 17.37 -38.93 12.28
CA GLY A 172 18.73 -39.39 12.61
C GLY A 172 19.66 -38.29 13.15
N GLN A 173 19.88 -38.34 14.47
CA GLN A 173 21.08 -37.93 15.23
C GLN A 173 21.66 -36.51 15.10
N GLU A 174 21.87 -35.96 16.30
CA GLU A 174 22.53 -34.71 16.67
C GLU A 174 23.94 -34.61 16.11
N ASP A 175 24.29 -33.46 15.52
CA ASP A 175 25.61 -32.83 15.63
C ASP A 175 25.49 -31.33 15.34
N GLY A 176 25.80 -30.52 16.36
CA GLY A 176 25.73 -29.07 16.31
C GLY A 176 26.91 -28.49 15.53
N ALA A 177 26.69 -28.08 14.27
CA ALA A 177 27.64 -27.27 13.51
C ALA A 177 27.03 -26.60 12.25
N ASN A 178 25.73 -26.25 12.24
CA ASN A 178 25.08 -25.80 10.99
C ASN A 178 24.32 -24.47 11.02
N ASP A 179 24.38 -23.71 12.11
CA ASP A 179 23.68 -22.41 12.17
C ASP A 179 24.46 -21.29 11.46
N GLU A 180 25.80 -21.27 11.58
CA GLU A 180 26.62 -20.21 10.93
C GLU A 180 26.79 -20.42 9.42
N ALA A 181 26.79 -21.66 8.93
CA ALA A 181 26.90 -21.96 7.50
C ALA A 181 25.60 -21.68 6.74
N ALA A 182 24.44 -21.91 7.39
CA ALA A 182 23.14 -21.52 6.85
C ALA A 182 23.01 -20.00 6.76
N ASP A 183 23.48 -19.28 7.78
CA ASP A 183 23.46 -17.82 7.81
C ASP A 183 24.44 -17.22 6.77
N PHE A 184 25.60 -17.85 6.56
CA PHE A 184 26.58 -17.43 5.55
C PHE A 184 26.14 -17.68 4.09
N LEU A 185 25.49 -18.83 3.83
CA LEU A 185 24.92 -19.17 2.51
C LEU A 185 23.67 -18.33 2.21
N PHE A 186 22.86 -18.05 3.24
CA PHE A 186 21.73 -17.12 3.17
C PHE A 186 22.21 -15.70 2.90
N LEU A 187 23.27 -15.21 3.55
CA LEU A 187 23.84 -13.88 3.31
C LEU A 187 24.40 -13.71 1.88
N HIS A 188 25.14 -14.69 1.36
CA HIS A 188 25.74 -14.59 0.02
C HIS A 188 24.70 -14.76 -1.10
N GLY A 189 23.70 -15.62 -0.91
CA GLY A 189 22.54 -15.72 -1.81
C GLY A 189 21.63 -14.50 -1.75
N ALA A 190 21.41 -13.94 -0.55
CA ALA A 190 20.55 -12.77 -0.33
C ALA A 190 21.21 -11.47 -0.79
N ALA A 191 22.52 -11.29 -0.67
CA ALA A 191 23.22 -10.14 -1.26
C ALA A 191 23.03 -10.13 -2.79
N SER A 192 23.22 -11.29 -3.44
CA SER A 192 22.96 -11.44 -4.88
C SER A 192 21.47 -11.27 -5.23
N ARG A 193 20.55 -11.79 -4.41
CA ARG A 193 19.10 -11.65 -4.63
C ARG A 193 18.64 -10.20 -4.43
N ARG A 194 19.12 -9.53 -3.39
CA ARG A 194 18.85 -8.12 -3.09
C ARG A 194 19.30 -7.25 -4.24
N GLU A 195 20.54 -7.40 -4.70
CA GLU A 195 21.06 -6.65 -5.83
C GLU A 195 20.25 -6.88 -7.11
N LYS A 196 19.87 -8.14 -7.39
CA LYS A 196 19.01 -8.47 -8.53
C LYS A 196 17.62 -7.83 -8.42
N LEU A 197 16.98 -7.93 -7.26
CA LEU A 197 15.65 -7.34 -7.03
C LEU A 197 15.70 -5.81 -7.08
N ALA A 198 16.73 -5.19 -6.50
CA ALA A 198 16.95 -3.76 -6.59
C ALA A 198 17.13 -3.33 -8.06
N ALA A 199 17.96 -4.03 -8.83
CA ALA A 199 18.17 -3.74 -10.25
C ALA A 199 16.89 -3.88 -11.08
N VAL A 200 16.08 -4.91 -10.82
CA VAL A 200 14.77 -5.13 -11.49
C VAL A 200 13.79 -4.01 -11.19
N LEU A 201 13.74 -3.58 -9.93
CA LEU A 201 12.89 -2.49 -9.50
C LEU A 201 13.49 -1.12 -9.84
N ASP A 202 14.68 -1.08 -10.44
CA ASP A 202 15.39 0.15 -10.79
C ASP A 202 15.55 1.06 -9.55
N LEU A 203 15.89 0.41 -8.44
CA LEU A 203 16.13 1.04 -7.14
C LEU A 203 17.62 1.02 -6.82
N THR A 204 18.08 2.06 -6.14
CA THR A 204 19.38 2.01 -5.46
C THR A 204 19.33 0.96 -4.33
N LEU A 205 20.49 0.47 -3.89
CA LEU A 205 20.52 -0.46 -2.75
C LEU A 205 19.96 0.20 -1.48
N ASP A 206 20.25 1.48 -1.25
CA ASP A 206 19.71 2.22 -0.11
C ASP A 206 18.17 2.32 -0.16
N ASP A 207 17.61 2.55 -1.34
CA ASP A 207 16.17 2.57 -1.57
C ASP A 207 15.55 1.18 -1.37
N PHE A 208 16.22 0.12 -1.82
CA PHE A 208 15.76 -1.23 -1.56
C PHE A 208 15.80 -1.59 -0.07
N LEU A 209 16.84 -1.16 0.66
CA LEU A 209 16.91 -1.31 2.12
C LEU A 209 15.75 -0.58 2.81
N ARG A 210 15.33 0.59 2.32
CA ARG A 210 14.12 1.26 2.82
C ARG A 210 12.86 0.45 2.55
N LEU A 211 12.76 -0.20 1.38
CA LEU A 211 11.66 -1.10 1.06
C LEU A 211 11.60 -2.29 2.04
N GLU A 212 12.75 -2.89 2.38
CA GLU A 212 12.86 -3.96 3.39
C GLU A 212 12.41 -3.48 4.78
N GLN A 213 12.69 -2.22 5.15
CA GLN A 213 12.23 -1.65 6.43
C GLN A 213 10.71 -1.40 6.46
N VAL A 214 10.12 -1.08 5.31
CA VAL A 214 8.68 -0.90 5.16
C VAL A 214 7.96 -2.24 5.23
N TRP A 215 8.48 -3.26 4.54
CA TRP A 215 7.93 -4.62 4.49
C TRP A 215 8.93 -5.64 5.07
N PRO A 216 9.02 -5.78 6.39
CA PRO A 216 10.05 -6.61 7.01
C PRO A 216 9.84 -8.11 6.75
N GLY A 217 10.97 -8.83 6.57
CA GLY A 217 11.01 -10.28 6.46
C GLY A 217 10.16 -10.82 5.31
N LYS A 218 9.29 -11.79 5.61
CA LYS A 218 8.44 -12.46 4.61
C LYS A 218 7.44 -11.53 3.92
N MET A 219 7.11 -10.40 4.53
CA MET A 219 6.16 -9.43 3.97
C MET A 219 6.68 -8.82 2.66
N LEU A 220 7.99 -8.57 2.55
CA LEU A 220 8.59 -8.07 1.31
C LEU A 220 8.29 -9.01 0.15
N LEU A 221 8.62 -10.29 0.31
CA LEU A 221 8.47 -11.27 -0.75
C LEU A 221 7.00 -11.53 -1.09
N GLU A 222 6.11 -11.58 -0.10
CA GLU A 222 4.67 -11.71 -0.35
C GLU A 222 4.14 -10.52 -1.14
N ASN A 223 4.51 -9.30 -0.77
CA ASN A 223 4.09 -8.10 -1.49
C ASN A 223 4.69 -8.04 -2.90
N LEU A 224 5.96 -8.40 -3.10
CA LEU A 224 6.58 -8.47 -4.43
C LEU A 224 5.93 -9.55 -5.30
N ARG A 225 5.63 -10.74 -4.75
CA ARG A 225 4.89 -11.80 -5.47
C ARG A 225 3.50 -11.32 -5.87
N ARG A 226 2.81 -10.62 -4.98
CA ARG A 226 1.48 -10.05 -5.24
C ARG A 226 1.54 -8.95 -6.28
N ALA A 227 2.51 -8.04 -6.18
CA ALA A 227 2.74 -6.98 -7.14
C ALA A 227 3.09 -7.54 -8.51
N ALA A 228 3.87 -8.62 -8.61
CA ALA A 228 4.14 -9.27 -9.87
C ALA A 228 2.86 -9.84 -10.52
N ARG A 229 1.94 -10.40 -9.73
CA ARG A 229 0.71 -11.03 -10.24
C ARG A 229 -0.40 -10.05 -10.58
N THR A 230 -0.57 -9.00 -9.79
CA THR A 230 -1.75 -8.12 -9.87
C THR A 230 -1.42 -6.66 -9.67
N ARG A 231 -1.96 -5.82 -10.55
CA ARG A 231 -2.13 -4.39 -10.28
C ARG A 231 -3.06 -4.19 -9.08
N LEU A 232 -2.83 -3.11 -8.34
CA LEU A 232 -3.73 -2.66 -7.30
C LEU A 232 -4.79 -1.74 -7.92
N ASP A 233 -6.06 -2.04 -7.67
CA ASP A 233 -7.23 -1.30 -8.16
C ASP A 233 -8.29 -1.26 -7.06
N VAL A 234 -8.02 -0.48 -6.02
CA VAL A 234 -8.87 -0.36 -4.83
C VAL A 234 -10.08 0.53 -5.13
N GLN A 235 -11.21 0.16 -4.57
CA GLN A 235 -12.41 1.00 -4.53
C GLN A 235 -12.56 1.68 -3.17
N ILE A 236 -13.18 2.86 -3.16
CA ILE A 236 -13.51 3.58 -1.93
C ILE A 236 -14.99 3.99 -1.92
N ASN A 237 -15.60 4.01 -0.75
CA ASN A 237 -16.96 4.46 -0.54
C ASN A 237 -17.09 5.18 0.81
N VAL A 238 -17.56 6.42 0.81
CA VAL A 238 -17.88 7.15 2.04
C VAL A 238 -19.36 6.95 2.37
N LEU A 239 -19.60 6.37 3.53
CA LEU A 239 -20.91 6.05 4.04
C LEU A 239 -21.40 7.21 4.92
N GLY A 240 -22.52 7.83 4.52
CA GLY A 240 -23.15 8.92 5.27
C GLY A 240 -23.13 10.26 4.53
N SER A 241 -24.20 11.05 4.65
CA SER A 241 -24.39 12.29 3.89
C SER A 241 -23.71 13.52 4.51
N GLY A 242 -23.44 13.52 5.81
CA GLY A 242 -23.02 14.73 6.55
C GLY A 242 -21.56 15.14 6.43
N LEU A 243 -20.73 14.43 5.66
CA LEU A 243 -19.32 14.77 5.43
C LEU A 243 -19.05 15.29 4.01
N SER A 244 -20.06 15.21 3.13
CA SER A 244 -19.99 15.66 1.74
C SER A 244 -20.80 16.94 1.48
N ASP A 245 -21.50 17.44 2.51
CA ASP A 245 -22.29 18.67 2.53
C ASP A 245 -21.51 19.82 3.17
#